data_AF-A0A1G0R8G8-F1
#
_entry.id   AF-A0A1G0R8G8-F1
#
_cell.length_a   1.000
_cell.length_b   1.000
_cell.length_c   1.000
_cell.angle_alpha   90.00
_cell.angle_beta   90.00
_cell.angle_gamma   90.00
#
_symmetry.space_group_name_H-M   'P 1'
#
loop_
_entity.id
_entity.type
_entity.pdbx_description
1 polymer ?
#
loop_
_entity_poly.entity_id
_entity_poly.type
_entity_poly.pdbx_seq_one_letter_code
_entity_poly.pdbx_strand_id
1 'polypeptide(L)'
;MILYIATHICIPIVQKTTGLSIIICWFICGGLLVFVPMFVASLVFYKREGNEWNFKILLKRFRLDKFSKKDLLISIIGVVTAMLGTYIMMEIGKKYIHYFSPSPPWITVSPLKPGEYWILIAWLPLFFFNIFGEAFFWRGYIFPRQRVRFSDTTWLVHGLLWMMFHLPFGFDLMFTVIPVIFITTYLVQYTRNTWVDVIIHTAINGSGFLLVAFGIVQ
;
A
#
# COMPACT_ATOMS: atom_id res chain seq x y z
N MET A 1 -7.58 -10.36 -7.33
CA MET A 1 -7.37 -11.08 -8.62
C MET A 1 -6.21 -10.48 -9.42
N ILE A 2 -6.23 -9.19 -9.80
CA ILE A 2 -5.14 -8.59 -10.60
C ILE A 2 -3.78 -8.63 -9.89
N LEU A 3 -3.71 -8.29 -8.59
CA LEU A 3 -2.46 -8.39 -7.83
C LEU A 3 -1.91 -9.83 -7.79
N TYR A 4 -2.78 -10.83 -7.68
CA TYR A 4 -2.38 -12.24 -7.72
C TYR A 4 -1.77 -12.62 -9.08
N ILE A 5 -2.42 -12.22 -10.18
CA ILE A 5 -1.89 -12.42 -11.53
C ILE A 5 -0.53 -11.74 -11.67
N ALA A 6 -0.40 -10.50 -11.19
CA ALA A 6 0.86 -9.77 -11.23
C ALA A 6 1.97 -10.52 -10.47
N THR A 7 1.73 -10.95 -9.24
CA THR A 7 2.76 -11.56 -8.38
C THR A 7 3.08 -13.01 -8.70
N HIS A 8 2.09 -13.83 -9.06
CA HIS A 8 2.28 -15.29 -9.24
C HIS A 8 2.40 -15.73 -10.69
N ILE A 9 2.00 -14.89 -11.65
CA ILE A 9 2.01 -15.25 -13.09
C ILE A 9 2.95 -14.32 -13.85
N CYS A 10 2.71 -13.01 -13.81
CA CYS A 10 3.47 -12.05 -14.62
C CYS A 10 4.93 -11.95 -14.17
N ILE A 11 5.20 -11.81 -12.87
CA ILE A 11 6.58 -11.73 -12.36
C ILE A 11 7.42 -12.94 -12.77
N PRO A 12 7.01 -14.20 -12.53
CA PRO A 12 7.78 -15.37 -12.98
C PRO A 12 8.01 -15.42 -14.50
N ILE A 13 7.01 -15.06 -15.30
CA ILE A 13 7.14 -15.03 -16.77
C ILE A 13 8.14 -13.98 -17.22
N VAL A 14 8.04 -12.75 -16.71
CA VAL A 14 8.94 -11.64 -17.05
C VAL A 14 10.36 -11.98 -16.61
N GLN A 15 10.53 -12.50 -15.40
CA GLN A 15 11.84 -12.90 -14.87
C GLN A 15 12.48 -13.99 -15.76
N LYS A 16 11.74 -15.05 -16.08
CA LYS A 16 12.25 -16.15 -16.93
C LYS A 16 12.61 -15.68 -18.35
N THR A 17 11.87 -14.71 -18.88
CA THR A 17 12.05 -14.24 -20.26
C THR A 17 13.18 -13.22 -20.39
N THR A 18 13.36 -12.35 -19.38
CA THR A 18 14.27 -11.20 -19.46
C THR A 18 15.55 -11.39 -18.65
N GLY A 19 15.57 -12.31 -17.67
CA GLY A 19 16.66 -12.46 -16.72
C GLY A 19 16.79 -11.30 -15.72
N LEU A 20 15.84 -10.34 -15.71
CA LEU A 20 15.85 -9.24 -14.77
C LEU A 20 15.72 -9.73 -13.32
N SER A 21 16.25 -8.96 -12.38
CA SER A 21 16.05 -9.24 -10.97
C SER A 21 14.57 -9.19 -10.61
N ILE A 22 14.18 -10.01 -9.63
CA ILE A 22 12.78 -10.16 -9.25
C ILE A 22 12.16 -8.85 -8.73
N ILE A 23 12.97 -7.99 -8.12
CA ILE A 23 12.55 -6.67 -7.65
C ILE A 23 12.19 -5.73 -8.80
N ILE A 24 12.93 -5.78 -9.91
CA ILE A 24 12.61 -5.01 -11.12
C ILE A 24 11.35 -5.59 -11.80
N CYS A 25 11.21 -6.91 -11.81
CA CYS A 25 10.00 -7.56 -12.30
C CYS A 25 8.76 -7.12 -11.48
N TRP A 26 8.90 -6.95 -10.17
CA TRP A 26 7.87 -6.38 -9.31
C TRP A 26 7.55 -4.92 -9.66
N PHE A 27 8.57 -4.09 -9.91
CA PHE A 27 8.36 -2.68 -10.29
C PHE A 27 7.55 -2.57 -11.57
N ILE A 28 7.85 -3.42 -12.56
CA ILE A 28 7.15 -3.47 -13.83
C ILE A 28 5.74 -4.04 -13.65
N CYS A 29 5.61 -5.26 -13.12
CA CYS A 29 4.33 -5.96 -13.06
C CYS A 29 3.38 -5.34 -12.04
N GLY A 30 3.85 -5.07 -10.82
CA GLY A 30 3.06 -4.40 -9.79
C GLY A 30 2.71 -2.97 -10.20
N GLY A 31 3.68 -2.21 -10.70
CA GLY A 31 3.47 -0.84 -11.15
C GLY A 31 2.48 -0.73 -12.29
N LEU A 32 2.76 -1.39 -13.42
CA LEU A 32 1.99 -1.21 -14.65
C LEU A 32 0.67 -1.99 -14.68
N LEU A 33 0.56 -3.12 -13.97
CA LEU A 33 -0.67 -3.94 -14.00
C LEU A 33 -1.59 -3.65 -12.82
N VAL A 34 -1.08 -3.13 -11.70
CA VAL A 34 -1.88 -2.92 -10.48
C VAL A 34 -2.00 -1.44 -10.18
N PHE A 35 -0.89 -0.79 -9.83
CA PHE A 35 -0.94 0.53 -9.20
C PHE A 35 -1.25 1.68 -10.16
N VAL A 36 -0.65 1.69 -11.35
CA VAL A 36 -0.98 2.64 -12.41
C VAL A 36 -2.44 2.48 -12.85
N PRO A 37 -2.94 1.27 -13.16
CA PRO A 37 -4.36 1.09 -13.48
C PRO A 37 -5.31 1.52 -12.37
N MET A 38 -4.97 1.31 -11.08
CA MET A 38 -5.78 1.81 -9.97
C MET A 38 -5.85 3.34 -9.95
N PHE A 39 -4.70 4.01 -10.13
CA PHE A 39 -4.65 5.46 -10.24
C PHE A 39 -5.49 5.96 -11.42
N VAL A 40 -5.28 5.41 -12.62
CA VAL A 40 -6.04 5.78 -13.83
C VAL A 40 -7.53 5.50 -13.67
N ALA A 41 -7.91 4.33 -13.15
CA ALA A 41 -9.30 3.95 -12.92
C ALA A 41 -10.00 4.93 -11.96
N SER A 42 -9.31 5.38 -10.92
CA SER A 42 -9.85 6.38 -10.00
C SER A 42 -10.19 7.70 -10.71
N LEU A 43 -9.34 8.14 -11.65
CA LEU A 43 -9.55 9.34 -12.46
C LEU A 43 -10.66 9.16 -13.50
N VAL A 44 -10.74 7.99 -14.13
CA VAL A 44 -11.85 7.64 -15.04
C VAL A 44 -13.18 7.65 -14.28
N PHE A 45 -13.23 7.05 -13.09
CA PHE A 45 -14.45 7.03 -12.30
C PHE A 45 -14.82 8.41 -11.77
N TYR A 46 -13.85 9.22 -11.37
CA TYR A 46 -14.05 10.63 -11.06
C TYR A 46 -14.75 11.36 -12.20
N LYS A 47 -14.33 11.15 -13.45
CA LYS A 47 -14.96 11.77 -14.61
C LYS A 47 -16.35 11.21 -14.91
N ARG A 48 -16.55 9.90 -14.75
CA ARG A 48 -17.85 9.23 -14.94
C ARG A 48 -18.90 9.65 -13.92
N GLU A 49 -18.49 10.12 -12.74
CA GLU A 49 -19.38 10.76 -11.76
C GLU A 49 -19.89 12.15 -12.21
N GLY A 50 -19.45 12.65 -13.37
CA GLY A 50 -19.86 13.95 -13.91
C GLY A 50 -19.02 15.13 -13.41
N ASN A 51 -17.95 14.87 -12.65
CA ASN A 51 -17.09 15.93 -12.15
C ASN A 51 -16.30 16.62 -13.28
N GLU A 52 -16.03 17.91 -13.10
CA GLU A 52 -15.20 18.71 -13.99
C GLU A 52 -13.70 18.42 -13.78
N TRP A 53 -12.90 18.60 -14.84
CA TRP A 53 -11.45 18.55 -14.72
C TRP A 53 -10.93 19.87 -14.14
N ASN A 54 -11.09 20.01 -12.84
CA ASN A 54 -10.53 21.11 -12.05
C ASN A 54 -9.75 20.53 -10.87
N PHE A 55 -8.49 20.95 -10.74
CA PHE A 55 -7.58 20.39 -9.73
C PHE A 55 -8.12 20.53 -8.29
N LYS A 56 -8.74 21.67 -7.95
CA LYS A 56 -9.30 21.90 -6.61
C LYS A 56 -10.50 21.00 -6.34
N ILE A 57 -11.37 20.80 -7.34
CA ILE A 57 -12.53 19.90 -7.24
C ILE A 57 -12.04 18.45 -7.10
N LEU A 58 -11.04 18.06 -7.88
CA LEU A 58 -10.42 16.76 -7.84
C LEU A 58 -9.83 16.47 -6.45
N LEU A 59 -8.95 17.34 -5.94
CA LEU A 59 -8.37 17.18 -4.61
C LEU A 59 -9.47 17.09 -3.53
N LYS A 60 -10.51 17.92 -3.60
CA LYS A 60 -11.62 17.87 -2.65
C LYS A 60 -12.39 16.56 -2.73
N ARG A 61 -12.65 16.04 -3.93
CA ARG A 61 -13.36 14.77 -4.15
C ARG A 61 -12.59 13.57 -3.62
N PHE A 62 -11.25 13.58 -3.74
CA PHE A 62 -10.37 12.56 -3.18
C PHE A 62 -9.95 12.86 -1.73
N ARG A 63 -10.46 13.93 -1.09
CA ARG A 63 -10.15 14.37 0.29
C ARG A 63 -8.65 14.62 0.52
N LEU A 64 -8.04 15.31 -0.43
CA LEU A 64 -6.64 15.74 -0.47
C LEU A 64 -6.51 17.28 -0.51
N ASP A 65 -7.61 18.03 -0.35
CA ASP A 65 -7.65 19.49 -0.49
C ASP A 65 -7.17 20.26 0.75
N LYS A 66 -7.12 19.61 1.92
CA LYS A 66 -6.74 20.23 3.18
C LYS A 66 -5.80 19.33 3.96
N PHE A 67 -4.84 19.95 4.61
CA PHE A 67 -3.96 19.29 5.55
C PHE A 67 -3.74 20.20 6.76
N SER A 68 -4.08 19.70 7.94
CA SER A 68 -3.95 20.45 9.20
C SER A 68 -2.86 19.87 10.08
N LYS A 69 -2.40 20.65 11.08
CA LYS A 69 -1.48 20.14 12.12
C LYS A 69 -2.07 18.96 12.89
N LYS A 70 -3.41 18.91 13.03
CA LYS A 70 -4.11 17.78 13.63
C LYS A 70 -3.97 16.52 12.76
N ASP A 71 -4.11 16.64 11.44
CA ASP A 71 -3.92 15.51 10.52
C ASP A 71 -2.48 15.00 10.57
N LEU A 72 -1.49 15.90 10.66
CA LEU A 72 -0.09 15.53 10.84
C LEU A 72 0.13 14.75 12.14
N LEU A 73 -0.36 15.28 13.27
CA LEU A 73 -0.24 14.60 14.57
C LEU A 73 -0.89 13.22 14.54
N ILE A 74 -2.09 13.11 13.98
CA ILE A 74 -2.80 11.83 13.84
C ILE A 74 -2.04 10.87 12.93
N SER A 75 -1.43 11.37 11.85
CA SER A 75 -0.61 10.54 10.96
C SER A 75 0.62 10.00 11.68
N ILE A 76 1.31 10.84 12.49
CA ILE A 76 2.46 10.41 13.30
C ILE A 76 2.04 9.35 14.32
N ILE A 77 0.94 9.58 15.05
CA ILE A 77 0.38 8.60 15.98
C ILE A 77 0.04 7.31 15.23
N GLY A 78 -0.57 7.41 14.05
CA GLY A 78 -0.89 6.29 13.18
C GLY A 78 0.33 5.47 12.77
N VAL A 79 1.43 6.14 12.36
CA VAL A 79 2.70 5.47 12.05
C VAL A 79 3.24 4.72 13.26
N VAL A 80 3.36 5.40 14.42
CA VAL A 80 3.93 4.78 15.64
C VAL A 80 3.09 3.59 16.09
N THR A 81 1.77 3.74 16.13
CA THR A 81 0.85 2.67 16.56
C THR A 81 0.81 1.50 15.57
N ALA A 82 0.86 1.77 14.27
CA ALA A 82 0.94 0.73 13.25
C ALA A 82 2.26 -0.03 13.32
N MET A 83 3.40 0.66 13.47
CA MET A 83 4.71 0.02 13.62
C MET A 83 4.79 -0.84 14.88
N LEU A 84 4.32 -0.33 16.02
CA LEU A 84 4.26 -1.09 17.27
C LEU A 84 3.34 -2.31 17.13
N GLY A 85 2.16 -2.13 16.53
CA GLY A 85 1.25 -3.23 16.25
C GLY A 85 1.89 -4.30 15.37
N THR A 86 2.53 -3.90 14.26
CA THR A 86 3.22 -4.82 13.35
C THR A 86 4.35 -5.56 14.05
N TYR A 87 5.13 -4.89 14.90
CA TYR A 87 6.15 -5.55 15.73
C TYR A 87 5.54 -6.61 16.66
N ILE A 88 4.45 -6.28 17.36
CA ILE A 88 3.75 -7.24 18.23
C ILE A 88 3.25 -8.44 17.41
N MET A 89 2.65 -8.20 16.24
CA MET A 89 2.19 -9.29 15.36
C MET A 89 3.35 -10.13 14.84
N MET A 90 4.50 -9.54 14.53
CA MET A 90 5.70 -10.29 14.17
C MET A 90 6.18 -11.21 15.31
N GLU A 91 6.23 -10.72 16.55
CA GLU A 91 6.63 -11.52 17.70
C GLU A 91 5.64 -12.65 18.01
N ILE A 92 4.34 -12.39 17.86
CA ILE A 92 3.31 -13.43 17.95
C ILE A 92 3.50 -14.46 16.83
N GLY A 93 3.72 -14.01 15.60
CA GLY A 93 3.93 -14.89 14.44
C GLY A 93 5.12 -15.81 14.65
N LYS A 94 6.28 -15.27 15.03
CA LYS A 94 7.49 -16.04 15.33
C LYS A 94 7.29 -17.09 16.42
N LYS A 95 6.44 -16.80 17.41
CA LYS A 95 6.20 -17.69 18.55
C LYS A 95 5.21 -18.82 18.24
N TYR A 96 4.20 -18.55 17.41
CA TYR A 96 3.05 -19.45 17.25
C TYR A 96 2.83 -20.00 15.84
N ILE A 97 3.46 -19.42 14.81
CA ILE A 97 3.34 -19.87 13.42
C ILE A 97 4.62 -20.60 13.02
N HIS A 98 4.49 -21.88 12.64
CA HIS A 98 5.64 -22.68 12.19
C HIS A 98 6.14 -22.15 10.84
N TYR A 99 7.45 -21.95 10.72
CA TYR A 99 8.12 -21.43 9.52
C TYR A 99 7.69 -20.01 9.14
N PHE A 100 7.30 -19.22 10.14
CA PHE A 100 6.88 -17.85 9.96
C PHE A 100 7.90 -17.02 9.18
N SER A 101 7.47 -16.46 8.05
CA SER A 101 8.27 -15.57 7.21
C SER A 101 7.46 -14.31 6.85
N PRO A 102 7.77 -13.14 7.41
CA PRO A 102 7.06 -11.90 7.12
C PRO A 102 7.42 -11.31 5.74
N SER A 103 8.09 -12.08 4.87
CA SER A 103 8.39 -11.70 3.49
C SER A 103 7.43 -12.39 2.51
N PRO A 104 7.05 -11.75 1.39
CA PRO A 104 6.20 -12.40 0.41
C PRO A 104 6.86 -13.66 -0.18
N PRO A 105 6.14 -14.79 -0.33
CA PRO A 105 6.75 -16.08 -0.69
C PRO A 105 7.30 -16.10 -2.12
N TRP A 106 6.87 -15.17 -2.96
CA TRP A 106 7.29 -15.03 -4.35
C TRP A 106 8.48 -14.08 -4.53
N ILE A 107 8.98 -13.41 -3.48
CA ILE A 107 10.15 -12.54 -3.57
C ILE A 107 11.11 -12.73 -2.40
N THR A 108 12.39 -12.88 -2.72
CA THR A 108 13.48 -12.76 -1.75
C THR A 108 14.28 -11.54 -2.12
N VAL A 109 14.20 -10.50 -1.30
CA VAL A 109 14.98 -9.28 -1.49
C VAL A 109 16.27 -9.41 -0.70
N SER A 110 17.39 -9.51 -1.40
CA SER A 110 18.70 -9.38 -0.78
C SER A 110 19.07 -7.90 -0.66
N PRO A 111 19.92 -7.52 0.31
CA PRO A 111 20.46 -6.18 0.39
C PRO A 111 21.15 -5.79 -0.92
N LEU A 112 20.97 -4.53 -1.34
CA LEU A 112 21.56 -3.98 -2.54
C LEU A 112 23.08 -3.92 -2.41
N LYS A 113 23.78 -4.39 -3.44
CA LYS A 113 25.24 -4.36 -3.55
C LYS A 113 25.70 -3.06 -4.20
N PRO A 114 26.99 -2.68 -4.06
CA PRO A 114 27.58 -1.63 -4.86
C PRO A 114 27.32 -1.88 -6.36
N GLY A 115 26.76 -0.89 -7.05
CA GLY A 115 26.32 -1.02 -8.45
C GLY A 115 24.82 -1.29 -8.63
N GLU A 116 24.07 -1.60 -7.57
CA GLU A 116 22.62 -1.84 -7.62
C GLU A 116 21.79 -0.66 -7.07
N TYR A 117 22.42 0.40 -6.55
CA TYR A 117 21.70 1.55 -5.97
C TYR A 117 20.82 2.32 -6.94
N TRP A 118 21.02 2.17 -8.26
CA TRP A 118 20.10 2.71 -9.26
C TRP A 118 18.67 2.15 -9.12
N ILE A 119 18.52 0.97 -8.48
CA ILE A 119 17.21 0.38 -8.15
C ILE A 119 16.40 1.32 -7.25
N LEU A 120 17.05 2.10 -6.39
CA LEU A 120 16.37 3.10 -5.55
C LEU A 120 15.72 4.20 -6.39
N ILE A 121 16.35 4.62 -7.49
CA ILE A 121 15.78 5.58 -8.43
C ILE A 121 14.66 4.92 -9.25
N ALA A 122 14.88 3.69 -9.74
CA ALA A 122 13.87 2.93 -10.47
C ALA A 122 12.64 2.57 -9.63
N TRP A 123 12.79 2.55 -8.30
CA TRP A 123 11.70 2.33 -7.36
C TRP A 123 10.77 3.54 -7.23
N LEU A 124 11.25 4.77 -7.41
CA LEU A 124 10.45 5.99 -7.17
C LEU A 124 9.13 6.03 -7.96
N PRO A 125 9.08 5.69 -9.27
CA PRO A 125 7.81 5.63 -10.00
C PRO A 125 6.85 4.59 -9.44
N LEU A 126 7.34 3.37 -9.14
CA LEU A 126 6.53 2.33 -8.52
C LEU A 126 5.99 2.86 -7.18
N PHE A 127 6.86 3.42 -6.34
CA PHE A 127 6.52 3.90 -5.02
C PHE A 127 5.43 4.97 -5.08
N PHE A 128 5.58 5.95 -5.98
CA PHE A 128 4.56 6.96 -6.20
C PHE A 128 3.20 6.33 -6.53
N PHE A 129 3.15 5.44 -7.52
CA PHE A 129 1.89 4.81 -7.92
C PHE A 129 1.36 3.83 -6.87
N ASN A 130 2.22 3.14 -6.12
CA ASN A 130 1.81 2.29 -5.02
C ASN A 130 1.08 3.12 -3.96
N ILE A 131 1.67 4.23 -3.51
CA ILE A 131 1.05 5.09 -2.51
C ILE A 131 -0.18 5.81 -3.08
N PHE A 132 -0.03 6.56 -4.17
CA PHE A 132 -1.11 7.39 -4.70
C PHE A 132 -2.17 6.62 -5.47
N GLY A 133 -1.83 5.53 -6.15
CA GLY A 133 -2.79 4.65 -6.81
C GLY A 133 -3.71 4.00 -5.78
N GLU A 134 -3.16 3.50 -4.67
CA GLU A 134 -3.97 2.98 -3.58
C GLU A 134 -4.75 4.08 -2.85
N ALA A 135 -4.13 5.21 -2.53
CA ALA A 135 -4.81 6.31 -1.84
C ALA A 135 -5.99 6.85 -2.66
N PHE A 136 -5.81 7.09 -3.96
CA PHE A 136 -6.88 7.57 -4.83
C PHE A 136 -7.99 6.53 -4.98
N PHE A 137 -7.64 5.26 -5.22
CA PHE A 137 -8.62 4.23 -5.49
C PHE A 137 -9.34 3.76 -4.22
N TRP A 138 -8.61 3.30 -3.21
CA TRP A 138 -9.18 2.77 -1.97
C TRP A 138 -9.77 3.89 -1.11
N ARG A 139 -8.99 4.92 -0.76
CA ARG A 139 -9.44 5.94 0.21
C ARG A 139 -10.25 7.07 -0.40
N GLY A 140 -9.87 7.50 -1.60
CA GLY A 140 -10.52 8.64 -2.22
C GLY A 140 -11.75 8.27 -3.06
N TYR A 141 -11.78 7.09 -3.69
CA TYR A 141 -12.93 6.66 -4.50
C TYR A 141 -13.84 5.64 -3.80
N ILE A 142 -13.32 4.49 -3.36
CA ILE A 142 -14.12 3.40 -2.78
C ILE A 142 -14.65 3.76 -1.38
N PHE A 143 -13.78 4.23 -0.49
CA PHE A 143 -14.12 4.48 0.91
C PHE A 143 -15.33 5.42 1.09
N PRO A 144 -15.42 6.59 0.41
CA PRO A 144 -16.56 7.48 0.58
C PRO A 144 -17.88 6.84 0.15
N ARG A 145 -17.85 5.96 -0.86
CA ARG A 145 -19.04 5.24 -1.36
C ARG A 145 -19.47 4.15 -0.38
N GLN A 146 -18.53 3.41 0.19
CA GLN A 146 -18.83 2.43 1.25
C GLN A 146 -19.41 3.09 2.50
N ARG A 147 -18.97 4.32 2.81
CA ARG A 147 -19.50 5.06 3.95
C ARG A 147 -20.98 5.39 3.85
N VAL A 148 -21.52 5.54 2.64
CA VAL A 148 -22.97 5.71 2.43
C VAL A 148 -23.75 4.50 2.94
N ARG A 149 -23.16 3.30 2.88
CA ARG A 149 -23.80 2.05 3.29
C ARG A 149 -23.48 1.64 4.73
N PHE A 150 -22.23 1.75 5.15
CA PHE A 150 -21.74 1.18 6.40
C PHE A 150 -21.53 2.22 7.51
N SER A 151 -21.61 3.52 7.21
CA SER A 151 -21.43 4.62 8.17
C SER A 151 -20.22 4.43 9.08
N ASP A 152 -20.44 4.11 10.37
CA ASP A 152 -19.39 4.04 11.38
C ASP A 152 -18.58 2.75 11.34
N THR A 153 -19.09 1.69 10.71
CA THR A 153 -18.38 0.42 10.53
C THR A 153 -17.61 0.35 9.21
N THR A 154 -17.57 1.45 8.44
CA THR A 154 -16.91 1.49 7.12
C THR A 154 -15.44 1.11 7.21
N TRP A 155 -14.71 1.59 8.22
CA TRP A 155 -13.29 1.26 8.40
C TRP A 155 -13.05 -0.25 8.51
N LEU A 156 -13.93 -0.99 9.18
CA LEU A 156 -13.80 -2.43 9.35
C LEU A 156 -14.04 -3.15 8.03
N VAL A 157 -15.16 -2.85 7.35
CA VAL A 157 -15.49 -3.46 6.04
C VAL A 157 -14.42 -3.11 5.00
N HIS A 158 -13.97 -1.85 4.98
CA HIS A 158 -12.93 -1.40 4.08
C HIS A 158 -11.59 -2.08 4.37
N GLY A 159 -11.21 -2.19 5.65
CA GLY A 159 -10.01 -2.89 6.10
C GLY A 159 -10.01 -4.35 5.66
N LEU A 160 -11.13 -5.06 5.82
CA LEU A 160 -11.26 -6.46 5.37
C LEU A 160 -11.10 -6.60 3.85
N LEU A 161 -11.70 -5.72 3.05
CA LEU A 161 -11.55 -5.73 1.60
C LEU A 161 -10.11 -5.37 1.18
N TRP A 162 -9.47 -4.44 1.88
CA TRP A 162 -8.09 -4.05 1.62
C TRP A 162 -7.09 -5.15 2.03
N MET A 163 -7.38 -5.88 3.10
CA MET A 163 -6.66 -7.09 3.50
C MET A 163 -6.78 -8.18 2.42
N MET A 164 -7.99 -8.42 1.90
CA MET A 164 -8.20 -9.36 0.80
C MET A 164 -7.44 -8.97 -0.47
N PHE A 165 -7.32 -7.68 -0.75
CA PHE A 165 -6.50 -7.18 -1.86
C PHE A 165 -5.03 -7.57 -1.67
N HIS A 166 -4.51 -7.55 -0.45
CA HIS A 166 -3.12 -7.85 -0.12
C HIS A 166 -2.78 -9.33 0.09
N LEU A 167 -3.77 -10.23 0.19
CA LEU A 167 -3.56 -11.69 0.33
C LEU A 167 -2.51 -12.31 -0.63
N PRO A 168 -2.34 -11.86 -1.89
CA PRO A 168 -1.30 -12.37 -2.78
C PRO A 168 0.14 -12.13 -2.31
N PHE A 169 0.36 -11.36 -1.25
CA PHE A 169 1.67 -11.26 -0.62
C PHE A 169 1.94 -12.33 0.43
N GLY A 170 1.03 -13.28 0.64
CA GLY A 170 1.23 -14.41 1.55
C GLY A 170 0.63 -14.18 2.94
N PHE A 171 0.25 -15.27 3.59
CA PHE A 171 -0.47 -15.25 4.86
C PHE A 171 0.34 -14.60 5.99
N ASP A 172 1.62 -14.93 6.09
CA ASP A 172 2.49 -14.47 7.18
C ASP A 172 2.68 -12.95 7.13
N LEU A 173 3.00 -12.38 5.96
CA LEU A 173 3.02 -10.93 5.80
C LEU A 173 1.65 -10.33 6.09
N MET A 174 0.56 -10.96 5.66
CA MET A 174 -0.80 -10.45 5.96
C MET A 174 -1.07 -10.37 7.44
N PHE A 175 -0.65 -11.38 8.19
CA PHE A 175 -0.75 -11.39 9.64
C PHE A 175 -0.01 -10.20 10.26
N THR A 176 1.19 -9.85 9.78
CA THR A 176 1.96 -8.73 10.34
C THR A 176 1.40 -7.35 10.03
N VAL A 177 0.71 -7.20 8.89
CA VAL A 177 0.17 -5.91 8.46
C VAL A 177 -1.28 -5.65 8.89
N ILE A 178 -1.93 -6.58 9.62
CA ILE A 178 -3.27 -6.37 10.19
C ILE A 178 -3.39 -5.02 10.93
N PRO A 179 -2.45 -4.63 11.81
CA PRO A 179 -2.53 -3.36 12.52
C PRO A 179 -2.47 -2.17 11.57
N VAL A 180 -1.58 -2.21 10.58
CA VAL A 180 -1.45 -1.17 9.55
C VAL A 180 -2.76 -1.00 8.80
N ILE A 181 -3.39 -2.11 8.39
CA ILE A 181 -4.65 -2.13 7.65
C ILE A 181 -5.77 -1.44 8.42
N PHE A 182 -6.00 -1.85 9.66
CA PHE A 182 -7.14 -1.36 10.43
C PHE A 182 -6.91 0.01 11.06
N ILE A 183 -5.70 0.32 11.51
CA ILE A 183 -5.36 1.64 12.06
C ILE A 183 -5.47 2.69 10.94
N THR A 184 -4.90 2.43 9.77
CA THR A 184 -4.92 3.40 8.66
C THR A 184 -6.36 3.67 8.22
N THR A 185 -7.16 2.62 8.02
CA THR A 185 -8.56 2.78 7.58
C THR A 185 -9.43 3.46 8.63
N TYR A 186 -9.21 3.18 9.92
CA TYR A 186 -9.89 3.87 11.01
C TYR A 186 -9.52 5.36 11.06
N LEU A 187 -8.22 5.70 11.00
CA LEU A 187 -7.77 7.08 11.09
C LEU A 187 -8.20 7.91 9.88
N VAL A 188 -8.27 7.32 8.68
CA VAL A 188 -8.88 7.96 7.51
C VAL A 188 -10.36 8.23 7.73
N GLN A 189 -11.11 7.30 8.34
CA GLN A 189 -12.51 7.53 8.68
C GLN A 189 -12.69 8.68 9.67
N TYR A 190 -11.84 8.68 10.71
CA TYR A 190 -11.86 9.64 11.81
C TYR A 190 -11.54 11.06 11.33
N THR A 191 -10.48 11.21 10.53
CA THR A 191 -10.05 12.51 10.00
C THR A 191 -10.85 12.96 8.78
N ARG A 192 -11.42 12.02 8.04
CA ARG A 192 -11.99 12.24 6.70
C ARG A 192 -10.97 12.85 5.74
N ASN A 193 -9.70 12.50 5.90
CA ASN A 193 -8.60 13.06 5.13
C ASN A 193 -7.70 11.94 4.57
N THR A 194 -7.52 11.92 3.25
CA THR A 194 -6.71 10.90 2.57
C THR A 194 -5.22 11.13 2.79
N TRP A 195 -4.78 12.34 3.15
CA TRP A 195 -3.37 12.59 3.49
C TRP A 195 -2.88 11.72 4.65
N VAL A 196 -3.77 11.35 5.58
CA VAL A 196 -3.42 10.47 6.70
C VAL A 196 -3.01 9.08 6.20
N ASP A 197 -3.72 8.54 5.20
CA ASP A 197 -3.33 7.30 4.53
C ASP A 197 -2.00 7.45 3.80
N VAL A 198 -1.85 8.51 3.01
CA VAL A 198 -0.63 8.77 2.23
C VAL A 198 0.59 8.82 3.15
N ILE A 199 0.52 9.52 4.28
CA ILE A 199 1.66 9.66 5.21
C ILE A 199 1.96 8.32 5.90
N ILE A 200 0.94 7.64 6.45
CA ILE A 200 1.15 6.37 7.14
C ILE A 200 1.70 5.32 6.16
N HIS A 201 1.10 5.21 4.97
CA HIS A 201 1.50 4.26 3.95
C HIS A 201 2.91 4.56 3.42
N THR A 202 3.23 5.82 3.15
CA THR A 202 4.58 6.25 2.73
C THR A 202 5.63 5.89 3.78
N ALA A 203 5.36 6.22 5.05
CA ALA A 203 6.30 5.96 6.13
C ALA A 203 6.56 4.45 6.29
N ILE A 204 5.52 3.63 6.32
CA ILE A 204 5.66 2.19 6.58
C ILE A 204 6.24 1.45 5.36
N ASN A 205 5.68 1.66 4.17
CA ASN A 205 6.11 0.97 2.95
C ASN A 205 7.50 1.45 2.51
N GLY A 206 7.72 2.77 2.54
CA GLY A 206 9.01 3.38 2.19
C GLY A 206 10.12 2.96 3.13
N SER A 207 9.91 3.08 4.45
CA SER A 207 10.93 2.66 5.42
C SER A 207 11.19 1.15 5.36
N GLY A 208 10.14 0.33 5.25
CA GLY A 208 10.28 -1.12 5.13
C GLY A 208 11.16 -1.52 3.93
N PHE A 209 10.88 -0.94 2.75
CA PHE A 209 11.71 -1.19 1.57
C PHE A 209 13.17 -0.75 1.77
N LEU A 210 13.41 0.44 2.31
CA LEU A 210 14.76 0.95 2.51
C LEU A 210 15.54 0.12 3.53
N LEU A 211 14.91 -0.28 4.64
CA LEU A 211 15.55 -1.12 5.66
C LEU A 211 15.98 -2.47 5.08
N VAL A 212 15.17 -3.10 4.23
CA VAL A 212 15.52 -4.34 3.54
C VAL A 212 16.60 -4.11 2.47
N ALA A 213 16.44 -3.05 1.66
CA ALA A 213 17.39 -2.70 0.60
C ALA A 213 18.79 -2.40 1.13
N PHE A 214 18.91 -1.83 2.34
CA PHE A 214 20.20 -1.60 3.00
C PHE A 214 20.62 -2.73 3.95
N GLY A 215 19.85 -3.82 4.04
CA GLY A 215 20.17 -4.98 4.87
C GLY A 215 20.14 -4.74 6.37
N ILE A 216 19.39 -3.73 6.82
CA ILE A 216 19.17 -3.43 8.23
C ILE A 216 18.21 -4.45 8.85
N VAL A 217 17.23 -4.93 8.07
CA VAL A 217 16.27 -5.98 8.46
C VAL A 217 16.13 -7.01 7.34
N GLN A 218 15.78 -8.25 7.70
CA GLN A 218 15.51 -9.38 6.79
C GLN A 218 14.29 -10.15 7.25
#